data_AF-A0A4Q5R9R2-F1
#
_entry.id   AF-A0A4Q5R9R2-F1
#
_cell.length_a   1.000
_cell.length_b   1.000
_cell.length_c   1.000
_cell.angle_alpha   90.00
_cell.angle_beta   90.00
_cell.angle_gamma   90.00
#
_symmetry.space_group_name_H-M   'P 1'
#
loop_
_entity.id
_entity.type
_entity.pdbx_description
1 polymer ?
#
loop_
_entity_poly.entity_id
_entity_poly.type
_entity_poly.pdbx_seq_one_letter_code
_entity_poly.pdbx_strand_id
1 'polypeptide(L)'
;MFIAAIATHFLMPELDLLNQPLNVRMLFVNTANLYITVLAIGTIQFWLGLRFRNFIVPVAVGFAFWFAGTMLVMELNSPNAKYFPYSFQIFGFLPKIKPHLNQVEWTSLGYSIIFLILGFIDFRRRRLTS
;
A
#
# COMPACT_ATOMS: atom_id res chain seq x y z
N MET A 1 0.43 -17.40 2.02
CA MET A 1 -0.62 -17.31 3.07
C MET A 1 -1.21 -18.67 3.42
N PHE A 2 -1.77 -19.43 2.48
CA PHE A 2 -2.39 -20.74 2.80
C PHE A 2 -1.42 -21.78 3.35
N ILE A 3 -0.20 -21.89 2.80
CA ILE A 3 0.84 -22.78 3.34
C ILE A 3 1.24 -22.39 4.77
N ALA A 4 1.32 -21.08 5.04
CA ALA A 4 1.61 -20.59 6.38
C ALA A 4 0.46 -20.91 7.35
N ALA A 5 -0.79 -20.76 6.93
CA ALA A 5 -1.97 -21.10 7.74
C ALA A 5 -2.01 -22.59 8.09
N ILE A 6 -1.70 -23.46 7.12
CA ILE A 6 -1.58 -24.91 7.32
C ILE A 6 -0.44 -25.20 8.30
N ALA A 7 0.75 -24.60 8.10
CA ALA A 7 1.89 -24.78 8.99
C ALA A 7 1.59 -24.32 10.43
N THR A 8 0.91 -23.18 10.61
CA THR A 8 0.49 -22.69 11.92
C THR A 8 -0.57 -23.57 12.58
N HIS A 9 -1.46 -24.20 11.82
CA HIS A 9 -2.43 -25.16 12.37
C HIS A 9 -1.72 -26.40 12.97
N PHE A 10 -0.63 -26.85 12.34
CA PHE A 10 0.20 -27.93 12.89
C PHE A 10 1.06 -27.52 14.08
N LEU A 11 1.51 -26.26 14.13
CA LEU A 11 2.33 -25.74 15.24
C LEU A 11 1.50 -25.31 16.46
N MET A 12 0.27 -24.84 16.24
CA MET A 12 -0.65 -24.35 17.27
C MET A 12 -2.07 -24.87 16.98
N PRO A 13 -2.37 -26.13 17.35
CA PRO A 13 -3.68 -26.75 17.10
C PRO A 13 -4.83 -26.01 17.79
N GLU A 14 -4.55 -25.33 18.91
CA GLU A 14 -5.50 -24.54 19.70
C GLU A 14 -6.17 -23.41 18.92
N LEU A 15 -5.54 -22.94 17.84
CA LEU A 15 -6.05 -21.83 17.03
C LEU A 15 -7.20 -22.24 16.10
N ASP A 16 -7.41 -23.55 15.90
CA ASP A 16 -8.48 -24.18 15.11
C ASP A 16 -8.75 -23.53 13.74
N LEU A 17 -7.69 -23.03 13.10
CA LEU A 17 -7.75 -22.16 11.92
C LEU A 17 -8.43 -22.80 10.71
N LEU A 18 -8.38 -24.13 10.59
CA LEU A 18 -8.96 -24.85 9.45
C LEU A 18 -10.46 -25.12 9.62
N ASN A 19 -10.98 -25.07 10.85
CA ASN A 19 -12.41 -25.25 11.13
C ASN A 19 -13.16 -23.92 11.31
N GLN A 20 -12.44 -22.78 11.34
CA GLN A 20 -13.08 -21.48 11.31
C GLN A 20 -13.67 -21.19 9.92
N PRO A 21 -14.92 -20.68 9.84
CA PRO A 21 -15.55 -20.36 8.57
C PRO A 21 -14.78 -19.23 7.87
N LEU A 22 -14.13 -19.58 6.77
CA LEU A 22 -13.37 -18.66 5.96
C LEU A 22 -14.32 -17.64 5.31
N ASN A 23 -14.32 -16.40 5.81
CA ASN A 23 -15.16 -15.35 5.25
C ASN A 23 -14.55 -14.80 3.95
N VAL A 24 -14.78 -15.51 2.85
CA VAL A 24 -14.27 -15.18 1.52
C VAL A 24 -14.67 -13.76 1.08
N ARG A 25 -15.89 -13.33 1.45
CA ARG A 25 -16.38 -11.97 1.15
C ARG A 25 -15.52 -10.91 1.84
N MET A 26 -15.22 -11.10 3.13
CA MET A 26 -14.38 -10.17 3.88
C MET A 26 -12.95 -10.14 3.36
N LEU A 27 -12.40 -11.29 2.97
CA LEU A 27 -11.08 -11.36 2.33
C LEU A 27 -11.03 -10.59 1.02
N PHE A 28 -12.04 -10.78 0.16
CA PHE A 28 -12.10 -10.09 -1.12
C PHE A 28 -12.20 -8.57 -0.94
N VAL A 29 -13.06 -8.10 -0.04
CA VAL A 29 -13.20 -6.66 0.26
C VAL A 29 -11.89 -6.09 0.81
N ASN A 30 -11.27 -6.76 1.78
CA ASN A 30 -10.00 -6.28 2.34
C ASN A 30 -8.89 -6.26 1.27
N THR A 31 -8.85 -7.25 0.38
CA THR A 31 -7.87 -7.31 -0.71
C THR A 31 -8.10 -6.18 -1.71
N ALA A 32 -9.35 -5.88 -2.07
CA ALA A 32 -9.68 -4.76 -2.95
C ALA A 32 -9.25 -3.43 -2.34
N ASN A 33 -9.54 -3.20 -1.06
CA ASN A 33 -9.15 -1.99 -0.35
C ASN A 33 -7.61 -1.85 -0.27
N LEU A 34 -6.91 -2.95 0.01
CA LEU A 34 -5.44 -2.97 -0.02
C LEU A 34 -4.90 -2.65 -1.42
N TYR A 35 -5.48 -3.24 -2.46
CA TYR A 35 -5.08 -2.94 -3.83
C TYR A 35 -5.20 -1.44 -4.14
N ILE A 36 -6.34 -0.83 -3.79
CA ILE A 36 -6.58 0.60 -4.03
C ILE A 36 -5.60 1.47 -3.24
N THR A 37 -5.33 1.15 -1.99
CA THR A 37 -4.39 1.92 -1.16
C THR A 37 -2.94 1.78 -1.62
N VAL A 38 -2.56 0.64 -2.26
CA VAL A 38 -1.19 0.42 -2.77
C VAL A 38 -0.93 1.20 -4.05
N LEU A 39 -1.97 1.45 -4.85
CA LEU A 39 -1.84 2.11 -6.15
C LEU A 39 -1.03 3.41 -6.07
N ALA A 40 -1.25 4.25 -5.05
CA ALA A 40 -0.50 5.51 -4.92
C ALA A 40 1.01 5.28 -4.81
N ILE A 41 1.43 4.43 -3.87
CA ILE A 41 2.86 4.09 -3.69
C ILE A 41 3.40 3.44 -4.97
N GLY A 42 2.66 2.51 -5.58
CA GLY A 42 3.08 1.81 -6.80
C GLY A 42 3.37 2.77 -7.95
N THR A 43 2.49 3.74 -8.19
CA THR A 43 2.67 4.75 -9.26
C THR A 43 3.80 5.74 -8.97
N ILE A 44 4.00 6.14 -7.72
CA ILE A 44 5.13 6.99 -7.31
C ILE A 44 6.45 6.24 -7.54
N GLN A 45 6.52 4.99 -7.10
CA GLN A 45 7.68 4.12 -7.25
C GLN A 45 8.00 3.83 -8.72
N PHE A 46 6.97 3.62 -9.54
CA PHE A 46 7.10 3.50 -10.98
C PHE A 46 7.70 4.76 -11.62
N TRP A 47 7.18 5.95 -11.29
CA TRP A 47 7.71 7.21 -11.78
C TRP A 47 9.16 7.45 -11.35
N LEU A 48 9.51 7.16 -10.09
CA LEU A 48 10.88 7.25 -9.60
C LEU A 48 11.82 6.28 -10.35
N GLY A 49 11.37 5.06 -10.61
CA GLY A 49 12.13 4.06 -11.38
C GLY A 49 12.45 4.55 -12.79
N LEU A 50 11.46 5.16 -13.48
CA LEU A 50 11.67 5.81 -14.78
C LEU A 50 12.66 6.97 -14.68
N ARG A 51 12.57 7.79 -13.61
CA ARG A 51 13.40 8.99 -13.47
C ARG A 51 14.89 8.65 -13.34
N PHE A 52 15.21 7.73 -12.43
CA PHE A 52 16.57 7.42 -12.01
C PHE A 52 17.24 6.29 -12.80
N ARG A 53 16.48 5.52 -13.61
CA ARG A 53 16.99 4.35 -14.36
C ARG A 53 17.74 3.33 -13.46
N ASN A 54 17.45 3.35 -12.16
CA ASN A 54 18.07 2.50 -11.15
C ASN A 54 16.97 2.08 -10.17
N PHE A 55 16.96 0.79 -9.84
CA PHE A 55 15.99 0.20 -8.92
C PHE A 55 16.28 0.51 -7.45
N ILE A 56 17.54 0.78 -7.09
CA ILE A 56 17.94 1.00 -5.69
C ILE A 56 17.32 2.27 -5.10
N VAL A 57 17.26 3.36 -5.87
CA VAL A 57 16.75 4.66 -5.40
C VAL A 57 15.26 4.60 -5.03
N PRO A 58 14.35 4.13 -5.91
CA PRO A 58 12.93 3.95 -5.55
C PRO A 58 12.76 3.10 -4.29
N VAL A 59 13.49 1.98 -4.18
CA VAL A 59 13.41 1.07 -3.02
C VAL A 59 13.82 1.76 -1.72
N ALA A 60 14.97 2.45 -1.70
CA ALA A 60 15.44 3.16 -0.51
C ALA A 60 14.46 4.24 -0.07
N VAL A 61 13.94 5.03 -1.01
CA VAL A 61 12.89 6.04 -0.76
C VAL A 61 11.62 5.39 -0.24
N GLY A 62 11.24 4.25 -0.82
CA GLY A 62 10.05 3.51 -0.44
C GLY A 62 10.09 3.03 1.00
N PHE A 63 11.21 2.42 1.41
CA PHE A 63 11.39 1.99 2.79
C PHE A 63 11.43 3.17 3.76
N ALA A 64 12.21 4.21 3.46
CA ALA A 64 12.32 5.39 4.33
C ALA A 64 10.95 6.04 4.58
N PHE A 65 10.15 6.24 3.52
CA PHE A 65 8.83 6.83 3.66
C PHE A 65 7.79 5.87 4.23
N TRP A 66 7.93 4.57 4.02
CA TRP A 66 7.07 3.60 4.71
C TRP A 66 7.31 3.61 6.23
N PHE A 67 8.56 3.68 6.68
CA PHE A 67 8.88 3.87 8.11
C PHE A 67 8.34 5.19 8.65
N ALA A 68 8.50 6.30 7.91
CA ALA A 68 7.93 7.57 8.32
C ALA A 68 6.39 7.51 8.41
N GLY A 69 5.73 6.86 7.44
CA GLY A 69 4.29 6.70 7.40
C GLY A 69 3.75 5.84 8.54
N THR A 70 4.46 4.76 8.89
CA THR A 70 4.11 3.91 10.03
C THR A 70 4.23 4.65 11.35
N MET A 71 5.32 5.40 11.56
CA MET A 71 5.47 6.23 12.77
C MET A 71 4.41 7.33 12.88
N LEU A 72 4.04 7.98 11.78
CA LEU A 72 2.99 9.01 11.76
C LEU A 72 1.62 8.48 12.19
N VAL A 73 1.31 7.24 11.82
CA VAL A 73 0.03 6.59 12.17
C VAL A 73 0.06 6.02 13.59
N MET A 74 1.11 5.28 13.95
CA MET A 74 1.13 4.49 15.18
C MET A 74 1.54 5.31 16.41
N GLU A 75 2.62 6.09 16.29
CA GLU A 75 3.21 6.82 17.42
C GLU A 75 2.58 8.21 17.57
N LEU A 76 2.56 8.96 16.47
CA LEU A 76 2.16 10.37 16.48
C LEU A 76 0.63 10.57 16.40
N ASN A 77 -0.13 9.53 16.03
CA ASN A 77 -1.58 9.60 15.76
C ASN A 77 -1.98 10.84 14.95
N SER A 78 -1.13 11.23 13.99
CA SER A 78 -1.27 12.52 13.32
C SER A 78 -2.45 12.50 12.34
N PRO A 79 -3.31 13.53 12.33
CA PRO A 79 -4.40 13.62 11.34
C PRO A 79 -3.87 13.70 9.90
N ASN A 80 -2.62 14.14 9.72
CA ASN A 80 -1.97 14.29 8.42
C ASN A 80 -1.58 12.95 7.77
N ALA A 81 -1.56 11.86 8.54
CA ALA A 81 -1.26 10.53 8.01
C ALA A 81 -2.26 10.05 6.93
N LYS A 82 -3.43 10.68 6.86
CA LYS A 82 -4.46 10.44 5.83
C LYS A 82 -4.10 10.99 4.45
N TYR A 83 -3.13 11.89 4.36
CA TYR A 83 -2.70 12.52 3.10
C TYR A 83 -1.36 12.01 2.59
N PHE A 84 -0.67 11.20 3.40
CA PHE A 84 0.65 10.70 3.10
C PHE A 84 0.57 9.30 2.45
N PRO A 85 0.90 9.14 1.16
CA PRO A 85 0.65 7.89 0.43
C PRO A 85 1.27 6.64 1.06
N TYR A 86 2.44 6.80 1.71
CA TYR A 86 3.18 5.70 2.30
C TYR A 86 2.58 5.16 3.61
N SER A 87 1.62 5.87 4.22
CA SER A 87 0.86 5.38 5.39
C SER A 87 -0.46 4.70 5.03
N PHE A 88 -0.92 4.80 3.78
CA PHE A 88 -2.27 4.35 3.39
C PHE A 88 -2.53 2.87 3.64
N GLN A 89 -1.49 2.03 3.52
CA GLN A 89 -1.56 0.59 3.77
C GLN A 89 -2.05 0.23 5.17
N ILE A 90 -1.74 1.06 6.15
CA ILE A 90 -1.99 0.78 7.56
C ILE A 90 -3.48 0.96 7.88
N PHE A 91 -4.17 1.85 7.14
CA PHE A 91 -5.58 2.15 7.34
C PHE A 91 -6.50 0.96 7.01
N GLY A 92 -6.05 0.02 6.18
CA GLY A 92 -6.79 -1.22 5.89
C GLY A 92 -6.77 -2.23 7.03
N PHE A 93 -5.75 -2.19 7.90
CA PHE A 93 -5.52 -3.21 8.94
C PHE A 93 -5.96 -2.79 10.33
N LEU A 94 -5.89 -1.50 10.67
CA LEU A 94 -6.19 -1.01 12.01
C LEU A 94 -7.68 -0.62 12.16
N PRO A 95 -8.45 -1.31 13.02
CA PRO A 95 -9.89 -1.03 13.19
C PRO A 95 -10.19 0.41 13.62
N LYS A 96 -9.32 1.00 14.45
CA LYS A 96 -9.46 2.36 15.00
C LYS A 96 -9.49 3.45 13.93
N ILE A 97 -8.81 3.24 12.80
CA ILE A 97 -8.65 4.24 11.73
C ILE A 97 -9.40 3.87 10.46
N LYS A 98 -10.04 2.70 10.44
CA LYS A 98 -10.89 2.20 9.34
C LYS A 98 -12.01 3.16 8.89
N PRO A 99 -12.61 4.01 9.74
CA PRO A 99 -13.59 5.00 9.28
C PRO A 99 -13.04 5.98 8.23
N HIS A 100 -11.72 6.20 8.21
CA HIS A 100 -11.07 7.09 7.26
C HIS A 100 -10.61 6.39 5.98
N LEU A 101 -10.86 5.08 5.85
CA LEU A 101 -10.39 4.27 4.73
C LEU A 101 -10.93 4.78 3.39
N ASN A 102 -12.22 5.14 3.32
CA ASN A 102 -12.83 5.68 2.10
C ASN A 102 -12.12 6.96 1.63
N GLN A 103 -11.82 7.88 2.55
CA GLN A 103 -11.07 9.10 2.21
C GLN A 103 -9.68 8.75 1.67
N VAL A 104 -8.98 7.82 2.33
CA VAL A 104 -7.64 7.39 1.93
C VAL A 104 -7.66 6.72 0.55
N GLU A 105 -8.66 5.88 0.25
CA GLU A 105 -8.84 5.23 -1.05
C GLU A 105 -9.00 6.26 -2.18
N TRP A 106 -9.87 7.27 -1.98
CA TRP A 106 -10.04 8.36 -2.95
C TRP A 106 -8.75 9.17 -3.14
N THR A 107 -8.05 9.49 -2.06
CA THR A 107 -6.75 10.18 -2.17
C THR A 107 -5.72 9.32 -2.88
N SER A 108 -5.70 8.01 -2.65
CA SER A 108 -4.80 7.06 -3.30
C SER A 108 -5.01 7.06 -4.81
N LEU A 109 -6.28 6.95 -5.25
CA LEU A 109 -6.63 7.05 -6.66
C LEU A 109 -6.20 8.37 -7.29
N GLY A 110 -6.39 9.49 -6.57
CA GLY A 110 -5.94 10.81 -7.01
C GLY A 110 -4.43 10.87 -7.23
N TYR A 111 -3.64 10.42 -6.25
CA TYR A 111 -2.18 10.33 -6.38
C TYR A 111 -1.78 9.43 -7.55
N SER A 112 -2.44 8.29 -7.72
CA SER A 112 -2.15 7.36 -8.80
C SER A 112 -2.34 7.97 -10.18
N ILE A 113 -3.46 8.67 -10.40
CA ILE A 113 -3.72 9.33 -11.68
C ILE A 113 -2.65 10.41 -11.94
N ILE A 114 -2.33 11.22 -10.94
CA ILE A 114 -1.33 12.30 -11.06
C ILE A 114 0.06 11.72 -11.42
N PHE A 115 0.53 10.72 -10.67
CA PHE A 115 1.86 10.16 -10.89
C PHE A 115 1.95 9.30 -12.15
N LEU A 116 0.85 8.67 -12.59
CA LEU A 116 0.79 8.02 -13.90
C LEU A 116 0.89 9.03 -15.06
N ILE A 117 0.19 10.16 -14.96
CA ILE A 117 0.29 11.24 -15.96
C ILE A 117 1.73 11.79 -15.99
N LEU A 118 2.33 12.04 -14.82
CA LEU A 118 3.73 12.49 -14.72
C LEU A 118 4.70 11.46 -15.30
N GLY A 119 4.50 10.18 -14.99
CA GLY A 119 5.23 9.06 -15.57
C GLY A 119 5.13 9.01 -17.09
N PHE A 120 3.92 9.14 -17.63
CA PHE A 120 3.69 9.14 -19.06
C PHE A 120 4.36 10.33 -19.76
N ILE A 121 4.28 11.53 -19.17
CA ILE A 121 4.93 12.73 -19.72
C ILE A 121 6.46 12.61 -19.67
N ASP A 122 7.06 12.16 -18.56
CA ASP A 122 8.52 11.98 -18.45
C ASP A 122 8.99 10.92 -19.45
N PHE A 123 8.24 9.82 -19.59
CA PHE A 123 8.51 8.78 -20.57
C PHE A 123 8.49 9.33 -22.02
N ARG A 124 7.44 10.10 -22.38
CA ARG A 124 7.30 10.69 -23.72
C ARG A 124 8.41 11.70 -24.03
N ARG A 125 8.76 12.57 -23.07
CA ARG A 125 9.81 13.60 -23.25
C ARG A 125 11.16 12.96 -23.53
N ARG A 126 11.53 11.91 -22.80
CA ARG A 126 12.83 11.24 -22.96
C ARG A 126 12.97 10.52 -24.28
N ARG A 127 11.88 10.02 -24.85
CA ARG A 127 11.88 9.37 -26.17
C ARG A 127 12.12 10.35 -27.32
N LEU A 128 11.85 11.64 -27.14
CA LEU A 128 12.05 12.67 -28.18
C LEU A 128 13.46 13.29 -28.16
N THR A 129 14.24 13.03 -27.10
CA THR A 129 15.62 13.54 -26.91
C THR A 129 16.70 12.48 -27.07
N SER A 130 16.34 11.25 -27.48
CA SER A 130 17.25 10.18 -27.89
C SER A 130 17.05 9.88 -29.36
#